data_AF-A0A537ADX8-F1
#
_entry.id   AF-A0A537ADX8-F1
#
_cell.length_a   1.000
_cell.length_b   1.000
_cell.length_c   1.000
_cell.angle_alpha   90.00
_cell.angle_beta   90.00
_cell.angle_gamma   90.00
#
_symmetry.space_group_name_H-M   'P 1'
#
loop_
_entity.id
_entity.type
_entity.pdbx_description
1 polymer ?
#
loop_
_entity_poly.entity_id
_entity_poly.type
_entity_poly.pdbx_seq_one_letter_code
_entity_poly.pdbx_strand_id
1 'polypeptide(L)'
;MALFAYKAVDTRGKTMLGQIEAINLVDLELRLKRMGLDLVRGGPTRHGGSLLRSGEIKRAELINFCFHMEQLIAAGVPLVESLIDLRDSIENARFREVMSGVIESIQGGLRLSQGLAQYPQIFNPVFTSLIRAGEDTGKLAEVLKSLVENLKWEDELAEHMKKLVLYPAFVGSIVILVTFFLMIYL
;
A
#
# COMPACT_ATOMS: atom_id res chain seq x y z
N MET A 1 19.50 5.62 -13.20
CA MET A 1 19.47 4.36 -13.98
C MET A 1 18.04 3.88 -14.02
N ALA A 2 17.57 3.24 -15.09
CA ALA A 2 16.18 2.80 -15.20
C ALA A 2 16.11 1.28 -15.07
N LEU A 3 15.10 0.78 -14.37
CA LEU A 3 14.84 -0.65 -14.28
C LEU A 3 14.16 -1.11 -15.58
N PHE A 4 14.59 -2.22 -16.16
CA PHE A 4 13.98 -2.84 -17.33
C PHE A 4 13.53 -4.25 -16.99
N ALA A 5 12.26 -4.56 -17.24
CA ALA A 5 11.79 -5.94 -17.25
C ALA A 5 12.11 -6.59 -18.60
N TYR A 6 12.59 -7.83 -18.55
CA TYR A 6 12.93 -8.61 -19.72
C TYR A 6 12.32 -10.01 -19.66
N LYS A 7 11.98 -10.51 -20.85
CA LYS A 7 11.78 -11.91 -21.18
C LYS A 7 12.89 -12.32 -22.11
N ALA A 8 13.75 -13.20 -21.65
CA ALA A 8 14.87 -13.72 -22.44
C ALA A 8 14.80 -15.25 -22.51
N VAL A 9 15.54 -15.84 -23.44
CA VAL A 9 15.62 -17.29 -23.61
C VAL A 9 17.07 -17.74 -23.48
N ASP A 10 17.30 -18.77 -22.69
CA ASP A 10 18.60 -19.44 -22.61
C ASP A 10 18.83 -20.26 -23.91
N THR A 11 20.09 -20.56 -24.21
CA THR A 11 20.56 -21.46 -25.28
C THR A 11 19.83 -22.82 -25.34
N ARG A 12 19.22 -23.25 -24.23
CA ARG A 12 18.40 -24.47 -24.11
C ARG A 12 16.90 -24.26 -24.38
N GLY A 13 16.50 -23.09 -24.87
CA GLY A 13 15.10 -22.74 -25.13
C GLY A 13 14.28 -22.41 -23.88
N LYS A 14 14.91 -22.39 -22.69
CA LYS A 14 14.21 -22.07 -21.43
C LYS A 14 14.02 -20.57 -21.30
N THR A 15 12.78 -20.12 -21.21
CA THR A 15 12.46 -18.71 -21.00
C THR A 15 12.79 -18.30 -19.56
N MET A 16 13.49 -17.17 -19.41
CA MET A 16 13.77 -16.53 -18.13
C MET A 16 13.19 -15.10 -18.12
N LEU A 17 12.48 -14.80 -17.04
CA LEU A 17 11.86 -13.50 -16.79
C LEU A 17 12.59 -12.83 -15.63
N GLY A 18 12.93 -11.57 -15.77
CA GLY A 18 13.66 -10.85 -14.73
C GLY A 18 13.61 -9.34 -14.90
N GLN A 19 14.21 -8.64 -13.95
CA GLN A 19 14.41 -7.20 -13.99
C GLN A 19 15.90 -6.92 -13.83
N ILE A 20 16.42 -5.99 -14.62
CA ILE A 20 17.80 -5.55 -14.52
C ILE A 20 17.87 -4.05 -14.79
N GLU A 21 18.78 -3.37 -14.11
CA GLU A 21 19.06 -1.98 -14.41
C GLU A 21 19.75 -1.87 -15.76
N ALA A 22 19.25 -0.99 -16.62
CA ALA A 22 19.86 -0.69 -17.91
C ALA A 22 19.65 0.79 -18.24
N ILE A 23 20.56 1.35 -19.03
CA ILE A 23 20.49 2.73 -19.48
C ILE A 23 19.45 2.86 -20.61
N ASN A 24 19.35 1.84 -21.46
CA ASN A 24 18.42 1.77 -22.59
C ASN A 24 18.23 0.30 -23.02
N LEU A 25 17.38 0.06 -24.03
CA LEU A 25 17.10 -1.29 -24.54
C LEU A 25 18.37 -1.99 -25.07
N VAL A 26 19.32 -1.22 -25.63
CA VAL A 26 20.58 -1.74 -26.17
C VAL A 26 21.50 -2.24 -25.05
N ASP A 27 21.60 -1.50 -23.93
CA ASP A 27 22.34 -1.90 -22.73
C ASP A 27 21.70 -3.13 -22.07
N LEU A 28 20.36 -3.20 -22.04
CA LEU A 28 19.64 -4.39 -21.58
C LEU A 28 20.02 -5.64 -22.37
N GLU A 29 19.96 -5.57 -23.70
CA GLU A 29 20.32 -6.71 -24.57
C GLU A 29 21.77 -7.13 -24.38
N LEU A 30 22.69 -6.16 -24.29
CA LEU A 30 24.11 -6.42 -24.14
C LEU A 30 24.43 -7.12 -22.81
N ARG A 31 23.75 -6.73 -21.73
CA ARG A 31 23.86 -7.39 -20.41
C ARG A 31 23.29 -8.81 -20.44
N LEU A 32 22.14 -9.02 -21.08
CA LEU A 32 21.54 -10.35 -21.21
C LEU A 32 22.41 -11.30 -22.03
N LYS A 33 23.02 -10.81 -23.12
CA LYS A 33 23.97 -11.60 -23.91
C LYS A 33 25.19 -12.02 -23.09
N ARG A 34 25.71 -11.16 -22.21
CA ARG A 34 26.80 -11.54 -21.27
C ARG A 34 26.40 -12.63 -20.29
N MET A 35 25.10 -12.74 -19.98
CA MET A 35 24.55 -13.80 -19.14
C MET A 35 24.16 -15.06 -19.94
N GLY A 36 24.44 -15.11 -21.24
CA GLY A 36 24.06 -16.24 -22.10
C GLY A 36 22.56 -16.27 -22.45
N LEU A 37 21.90 -15.10 -22.42
CA LEU A 37 20.47 -14.97 -22.64
C LEU A 37 20.17 -14.10 -23.86
N ASP A 38 19.29 -14.59 -24.72
CA ASP A 38 18.79 -13.84 -25.86
C ASP A 38 17.48 -13.13 -25.52
N LEU A 39 17.45 -11.81 -25.71
CA LEU A 39 16.28 -10.98 -25.41
C LEU A 39 15.15 -11.29 -26.40
N VAL A 40 14.01 -11.78 -25.90
CA VAL A 40 12.79 -12.00 -26.69
C VAL A 40 11.92 -10.76 -26.66
N ARG A 41 11.74 -10.15 -25.49
CA ARG A 41 10.96 -8.92 -25.30
C ARG A 41 11.42 -8.19 -24.05
N GLY A 42 11.64 -6.88 -24.16
CA GLY A 42 12.03 -6.03 -23.04
C GLY A 42 11.55 -4.61 -23.25
N GLY A 43 11.25 -3.93 -22.15
CA GLY A 43 10.80 -2.55 -22.18
C GLY A 43 11.15 -1.85 -20.87
N PRO A 44 11.23 -0.51 -20.87
CA PRO A 44 11.41 0.23 -19.63
C PRO A 44 10.23 -0.10 -18.72
N THR A 45 10.52 -0.64 -17.54
CA THR A 45 9.52 -0.70 -16.49
C THR A 45 9.30 0.73 -16.03
N ARG A 46 8.24 1.37 -16.54
CA ARG A 46 7.69 2.54 -15.86
C ARG A 46 7.34 2.07 -14.46
N HIS A 47 7.85 2.78 -13.46
CA HIS A 47 7.58 2.58 -12.04
C HIS A 47 6.12 2.96 -11.74
N GLY A 48 5.18 2.22 -12.32
CA GLY A 48 3.78 2.60 -12.43
C GLY A 48 3.03 1.59 -13.28
N GLY A 49 2.78 0.41 -12.71
CA GLY A 49 1.98 -0.61 -13.39
C GLY A 49 2.26 -2.04 -12.95
N SER A 50 2.43 -2.30 -11.65
CA SER A 50 2.15 -3.64 -11.15
C SER A 50 0.63 -3.86 -11.24
N LEU A 51 0.19 -4.47 -12.33
CA LEU A 51 -1.15 -5.01 -12.54
C LEU A 51 -1.44 -6.22 -11.64
N LEU A 52 -0.51 -6.61 -10.77
CA LEU A 52 -0.82 -7.46 -9.62
C LEU A 52 -1.64 -6.60 -8.67
N ARG A 53 -2.98 -6.80 -8.66
CA ARG A 53 -3.95 -6.32 -7.65
C ARG A 53 -3.23 -5.68 -6.47
N SER A 54 -2.89 -4.40 -6.58
CA SER A 54 -2.40 -3.64 -5.45
C SER A 54 -3.65 -3.52 -4.60
N GLY A 55 -3.80 -4.41 -3.62
CA GLY A 55 -4.97 -4.41 -2.75
C GLY A 55 -5.13 -3.00 -2.22
N GLU A 56 -6.35 -2.47 -2.32
CA GLU A 56 -6.70 -1.27 -1.58
C GLU A 56 -6.24 -1.47 -0.13
N ILE A 57 -5.50 -0.49 0.39
CA ILE A 57 -4.96 -0.59 1.75
C ILE A 57 -6.15 -0.48 2.68
N LYS A 58 -6.48 -1.59 3.34
CA LYS A 58 -7.63 -1.64 4.24
C LYS A 58 -7.32 -0.79 5.47
N ARG A 59 -8.36 -0.17 6.02
CA ARG A 59 -8.24 0.60 7.28
C ARG A 59 -7.65 -0.25 8.43
N ALA A 60 -7.98 -1.54 8.49
CA ALA A 60 -7.39 -2.47 9.46
C ALA A 60 -5.85 -2.59 9.36
N GLU A 61 -5.27 -2.55 8.16
CA GLU A 61 -3.82 -2.57 7.97
C GLU A 61 -3.17 -1.29 8.52
N LEU A 62 -3.81 -0.14 8.27
CA LEU A 62 -3.37 1.14 8.79
C LEU A 62 -3.47 1.21 10.34
N ILE A 63 -4.54 0.66 10.91
CA ILE A 63 -4.73 0.55 12.36
C ILE A 63 -3.60 -0.28 12.97
N ASN A 64 -3.33 -1.47 12.43
CA ASN A 64 -2.29 -2.36 12.94
C ASN A 64 -0.91 -1.71 12.83
N PHE A 65 -0.63 -1.03 11.71
CA PHE A 65 0.61 -0.27 11.54
C PHE A 65 0.78 0.81 12.61
N CYS A 66 -0.24 1.63 12.85
CA CYS A 66 -0.18 2.69 13.87
C CYS A 66 -0.03 2.11 15.28
N PHE A 67 -0.73 1.00 15.56
CA PHE A 67 -0.66 0.32 16.85
C PHE A 67 0.74 -0.24 17.12
N HIS A 68 1.33 -0.98 16.20
CA HIS A 68 2.67 -1.52 16.41
C HIS A 68 3.74 -0.43 16.40
N MET A 69 3.57 0.63 15.59
CA MET A 69 4.46 1.78 15.64
C MET A 69 4.41 2.45 17.01
N GLU A 70 3.22 2.65 17.57
CA GLU A 70 3.07 3.19 18.92
C GLU A 70 3.81 2.36 19.96
N GLN A 71 3.65 1.04 19.91
CA GLN A 71 4.34 0.12 20.83
C GLN A 71 5.86 0.21 20.74
N LEU A 72 6.41 0.24 19.51
CA LEU A 72 7.86 0.32 19.28
C LEU A 72 8.42 1.66 19.75
N ILE A 73 7.76 2.76 19.42
CA ILE A 73 8.18 4.11 19.84
C ILE A 73 8.05 4.28 21.35
N ALA A 74 6.99 3.75 21.97
CA ALA A 74 6.82 3.76 23.43
C ALA A 74 7.88 2.92 24.15
N ALA A 75 8.36 1.84 23.52
CA ALA A 75 9.47 1.04 24.00
C ALA A 75 10.85 1.69 23.79
N GLY A 76 10.91 2.85 23.13
CA GLY A 76 12.15 3.58 22.86
C GLY A 76 12.95 3.06 21.67
N VAL A 77 12.33 2.23 20.81
CA VAL A 77 12.96 1.79 19.56
C VAL A 77 13.11 2.99 18.61
N PRO A 78 14.25 3.15 17.93
CA PRO A 78 14.43 4.21 16.94
C PRO A 78 13.35 4.19 15.84
N LEU A 79 12.88 5.38 15.45
CA LEU A 79 11.78 5.53 14.49
C LEU A 79 12.05 4.84 13.15
N VAL A 80 13.26 5.01 12.60
CA VAL A 80 13.63 4.45 11.30
C VAL A 80 13.69 2.92 11.35
N GLU A 81 14.24 2.36 12.43
CA GLU A 81 14.28 0.91 12.66
C GLU A 81 12.86 0.35 12.78
N SER A 82 12.01 1.02 13.56
CA SER A 82 10.60 0.66 13.73
C SER A 82 9.84 0.65 12.40
N LEU A 83 10.08 1.65 11.54
CA LEU A 83 9.49 1.71 10.20
C LEU A 83 9.96 0.56 9.29
N ILE A 84 11.25 0.21 9.35
CA ILE A 84 11.82 -0.87 8.56
C ILE A 84 11.22 -2.22 8.99
N ASP A 85 11.18 -2.48 10.29
CA ASP A 85 10.62 -3.71 10.84
C ASP A 85 9.14 -3.86 10.47
N LEU A 86 8.37 -2.78 10.61
CA LEU A 86 6.95 -2.79 10.26
C LEU A 86 6.72 -2.96 8.77
N ARG A 87 7.51 -2.30 7.92
CA ARG A 87 7.45 -2.51 6.46
C ARG A 87 7.60 -3.98 6.10
N ASP A 88 8.53 -4.68 6.75
CA ASP A 88 8.82 -6.08 6.43
C ASP A 88 7.72 -7.03 6.92
N SER A 89 6.98 -6.64 7.97
CA SER A 89 5.79 -7.36 8.44
C SER A 89 4.51 -7.12 7.60
N ILE A 90 4.46 -6.08 6.77
CA ILE A 90 3.28 -5.74 5.96
C ILE A 90 3.11 -6.74 4.82
N GLU A 91 1.98 -7.45 4.78
CA GLU A 91 1.64 -8.39 3.70
C GLU A 91 1.24 -7.69 2.39
N ASN A 92 0.58 -6.53 2.49
CA ASN A 92 0.11 -5.79 1.32
C ASN A 92 1.27 -5.13 0.58
N ALA A 93 1.56 -5.63 -0.63
CA ALA A 93 2.65 -5.13 -1.46
C ALA A 93 2.57 -3.61 -1.74
N ARG A 94 1.36 -3.06 -1.92
CA ARG A 94 1.17 -1.62 -2.14
C ARG A 94 1.56 -0.83 -0.90
N PHE A 95 1.13 -1.29 0.27
CA PHE A 95 1.43 -0.60 1.52
C PHE A 95 2.93 -0.67 1.84
N ARG A 96 3.55 -1.82 1.57
CA ARG A 96 5.01 -2.01 1.69
C ARG A 96 5.80 -1.05 0.80
N GLU A 97 5.38 -0.86 -0.45
CA GLU A 97 5.99 0.09 -1.39
C GLU A 97 5.90 1.53 -0.88
N VAL A 98 4.70 1.93 -0.42
CA VAL A 98 4.48 3.25 0.18
C VAL A 98 5.38 3.47 1.40
N MET A 99 5.47 2.50 2.30
CA MET A 99 6.35 2.57 3.48
C MET A 99 7.82 2.63 3.09
N SER A 100 8.23 1.95 2.02
CA SER A 100 9.61 2.05 1.50
C SER A 100 9.94 3.48 1.08
N GLY A 101 9.04 4.14 0.34
CA GLY A 101 9.24 5.54 -0.07
C GLY A 101 9.20 6.54 1.11
N VAL A 102 8.40 6.26 2.14
CA VAL A 102 8.41 7.05 3.39
C VAL A 102 9.75 6.91 4.12
N ILE A 103 10.28 5.69 4.25
CA ILE A 103 11.57 5.43 4.89
C ILE A 103 12.70 6.15 4.12
N GLU A 104 12.71 6.05 2.79
CA GLU A 104 13.70 6.73 1.94
C GLU A 104 13.63 8.26 2.12
N SER A 105 12.42 8.82 2.18
CA SER A 105 12.21 10.25 2.43
C SER A 105 12.81 10.69 3.77
N ILE A 106 12.60 9.90 4.82
CA ILE A 106 13.10 10.19 6.18
C ILE A 106 14.62 10.05 6.24
N GLN A 107 15.18 9.02 5.60
CA GLN A 107 16.63 8.86 5.46
C GLN A 107 17.26 10.01 4.66
N GLY A 108 16.51 10.59 3.73
CA GLY A 108 16.86 11.83 3.02
C GLY A 108 16.77 13.11 3.85
N GLY A 109 16.41 13.03 5.13
CA GLY A 109 16.35 14.15 6.07
C GLY A 109 14.99 14.82 6.21
N LEU A 110 13.95 14.28 5.58
CA LEU A 110 12.58 14.75 5.80
C LEU A 110 12.04 14.25 7.14
N ARG A 111 11.11 15.01 7.70
CA ARG A 111 10.33 14.58 8.88
C ARG A 111 9.35 13.46 8.50
N LEU A 112 8.93 12.66 9.47
CA LEU A 112 7.93 11.60 9.28
C LEU A 112 6.62 12.18 8.70
N SER A 113 6.12 13.28 9.27
CA SER A 113 4.91 13.93 8.77
C SER A 113 5.03 14.35 7.30
N GLN A 114 6.21 14.79 6.87
CA GLN A 114 6.48 15.19 5.49
C GLN A 114 6.58 13.98 4.56
N GLY A 115 7.22 12.90 5.00
CA GLY A 115 7.27 11.63 4.25
C GLY A 115 5.86 11.06 4.03
N LEU A 116 5.04 11.02 5.09
CA LEU A 116 3.67 10.53 5.02
C LEU A 116 2.76 11.42 4.15
N ALA A 117 2.96 12.74 4.18
CA ALA A 117 2.18 13.70 3.39
C ALA A 117 2.32 13.54 1.87
N GLN A 118 3.34 12.83 1.39
CA GLN A 118 3.48 12.48 -0.03
C GLN A 118 2.42 11.47 -0.50
N TYR A 119 1.71 10.82 0.43
CA TYR A 119 0.70 9.80 0.15
C TYR A 119 -0.68 10.17 0.73
N PRO A 120 -1.31 11.27 0.28
CA PRO A 120 -2.53 11.84 0.87
C PRO A 120 -3.77 10.94 0.77
N GLN A 121 -3.74 9.99 -0.16
CA GLN A 121 -4.78 8.99 -0.38
C GLN A 121 -4.75 7.83 0.62
N ILE A 122 -3.73 7.77 1.47
CA ILE A 122 -3.60 6.82 2.58
C ILE A 122 -3.56 7.58 3.91
N PHE A 123 -2.73 8.63 3.97
CA PHE A 123 -2.58 9.50 5.13
C PHE A 123 -3.26 10.83 4.87
N ASN A 124 -4.48 11.00 5.36
CA ASN A 124 -5.23 12.23 5.16
C ASN A 124 -4.54 13.43 5.86
N PRO A 125 -4.90 14.69 5.52
CA PRO A 125 -4.26 15.87 6.09
C PRO A 125 -4.34 15.96 7.63
N VAL A 126 -5.41 15.44 8.22
CA VAL A 126 -5.60 15.41 9.68
C VAL A 126 -4.58 14.48 10.32
N PHE A 127 -4.41 13.28 9.78
CA PHE A 127 -3.43 12.28 10.21
C PHE A 127 -2.01 12.87 10.19
N THR A 128 -1.61 13.47 9.07
CA THR A 128 -0.26 14.04 8.93
C THR A 128 -0.03 15.23 9.86
N SER A 129 -1.07 16.03 10.12
CA SER A 129 -0.99 17.17 11.03
C SER A 129 -0.84 16.74 12.48
N LEU A 130 -1.53 15.67 12.89
CA LEU A 130 -1.38 15.08 14.21
C LEU A 130 0.03 14.51 14.41
N ILE A 131 0.53 13.74 13.43
CA ILE A 131 1.92 13.24 13.46
C ILE A 131 2.91 14.39 13.57
N ARG A 132 2.73 15.46 12.80
CA ARG A 132 3.60 16.65 12.88
C ARG A 132 3.61 17.25 14.28
N ALA A 133 2.45 17.39 14.91
CA ALA A 133 2.36 17.87 16.29
C ALA A 133 3.08 16.92 17.27
N GLY A 134 2.99 15.60 17.05
CA GLY A 134 3.72 14.60 17.82
C GLY A 134 5.24 14.69 17.64
N GLU A 135 5.71 14.95 16.43
CA GLU A 135 7.13 15.19 16.15
C GLU A 135 7.63 16.48 16.82
N ASP A 136 6.88 17.57 16.71
CA ASP A 136 7.26 18.87 17.27
C ASP A 136 7.27 18.88 18.81
N THR A 137 6.42 18.06 19.43
CA THR A 137 6.31 17.96 20.91
C THR A 137 7.09 16.78 21.49
N GLY A 138 7.66 15.90 20.65
CA GLY A 138 8.30 14.66 21.08
C GLY A 138 7.32 13.60 21.60
N LYS A 139 6.01 13.79 21.42
CA LYS A 139 4.93 12.92 21.95
C LYS A 139 4.35 12.01 20.87
N LEU A 140 5.20 11.46 20.01
CA LEU A 140 4.76 10.68 18.86
C LEU A 140 3.96 9.42 19.27
N ALA A 141 4.35 8.74 20.36
CA ALA A 141 3.60 7.59 20.87
C ALA A 141 2.16 7.96 21.31
N GLU A 142 2.00 9.05 22.05
CA GLU A 142 0.67 9.54 22.48
C GLU A 142 -0.22 9.83 21.24
N VAL A 143 0.36 10.48 20.22
CA VAL A 143 -0.34 10.78 18.97
C VAL A 143 -0.73 9.51 18.21
N LEU A 144 0.18 8.54 18.06
CA LEU A 144 -0.11 7.28 17.38
C LEU A 144 -1.21 6.50 18.09
N LYS A 145 -1.23 6.51 19.43
CA LYS A 145 -2.31 5.91 20.23
C LYS A 145 -3.65 6.58 19.92
N SER A 146 -3.72 7.90 19.93
CA SER A 146 -4.94 8.63 19.57
C SER A 146 -5.37 8.36 18.12
N LEU A 147 -4.42 8.18 17.19
CA LEU A 147 -4.73 7.82 15.81
C LEU A 147 -5.36 6.42 15.72
N VAL A 148 -4.86 5.44 16.48
CA VAL A 148 -5.46 4.10 16.56
C VAL A 148 -6.89 4.17 17.08
N GLU A 149 -7.14 4.93 18.15
CA GLU A 149 -8.48 5.10 18.72
C GLU A 149 -9.44 5.75 17.72
N ASN A 150 -9.01 6.81 17.04
CA ASN A 150 -9.82 7.48 16.01
C ASN A 150 -10.12 6.55 14.82
N LEU A 151 -9.12 5.82 14.31
CA LEU A 151 -9.31 4.91 13.18
C LEU A 151 -10.24 3.74 13.52
N LYS A 152 -10.16 3.21 14.75
CA LYS A 152 -11.09 2.17 15.23
C LYS A 152 -12.52 2.69 15.33
N TRP A 153 -12.69 3.88 15.89
CA TRP A 153 -14.01 4.52 15.96
C TRP A 153 -14.64 4.72 14.57
N GLU A 154 -13.85 5.16 13.59
CA GLU A 154 -14.32 5.28 12.20
C GLU A 154 -14.71 3.93 11.58
N ASP A 155 -14.00 2.86 11.93
CA ASP A 155 -14.28 1.51 11.41
C ASP A 155 -15.56 0.92 12.01
N GLU A 156 -15.76 1.07 13.33
CA GLU A 156 -16.98 0.66 14.03
C GLU A 156 -18.22 1.38 13.49
N LEU A 157 -18.12 2.69 13.22
CA LEU A 157 -19.18 3.47 12.58
C LEU A 157 -19.52 2.96 11.18
N ALA A 158 -18.50 2.63 10.38
CA ALA A 158 -18.68 2.11 9.02
C ALA A 158 -19.34 0.72 9.03
N GLU A 159 -18.97 -0.15 9.98
CA GLU A 159 -19.62 -1.45 10.14
C GLU A 159 -21.09 -1.32 10.56
N HIS A 160 -21.40 -0.40 11.49
CA HIS A 160 -22.78 -0.15 11.92
C HIS A 160 -23.64 0.39 10.79
N MET A 161 -23.12 1.32 9.98
CA MET A 161 -23.80 1.85 8.79
C MET A 161 -24.11 0.74 7.76
N LYS A 162 -23.16 -0.17 7.50
CA LYS A 162 -23.40 -1.31 6.59
C LYS A 162 -24.55 -2.20 7.06
N LYS A 163 -24.61 -2.50 8.35
CA LYS A 163 -25.67 -3.35 8.93
C LYS A 163 -27.05 -2.69 8.84
N LEU A 164 -27.12 -1.36 9.04
CA LEU A 164 -28.35 -0.57 8.94
C LEU A 164 -28.94 -0.51 7.53
N VAL A 165 -28.10 -0.48 6.48
CA VAL A 165 -28.56 -0.43 5.07
C VAL A 165 -28.90 -1.81 4.51
N LEU A 166 -28.19 -2.85 4.95
CA LEU A 166 -28.38 -4.20 4.42
C LEU A 166 -29.79 -4.74 4.68
N TYR A 167 -30.35 -4.49 5.88
CA TYR A 167 -31.66 -5.01 6.26
C TYR A 167 -32.82 -4.40 5.45
N PRO A 168 -32.96 -3.06 5.33
CA PRO A 168 -33.96 -2.44 4.45
C PRO A 168 -33.79 -2.82 2.98
N ALA A 169 -32.55 -2.93 2.48
CA ALA A 169 -32.30 -3.30 1.08
C ALA A 169 -32.76 -4.74 0.78
N PHE A 170 -32.50 -5.68 1.69
CA PHE A 170 -32.95 -7.06 1.55
C PHE A 170 -34.48 -7.15 1.52
N VAL A 171 -35.16 -6.52 2.48
CA VAL A 171 -36.64 -6.48 2.53
C VAL A 171 -37.20 -5.79 1.28
N GLY A 172 -36.64 -4.65 0.90
CA GLY A 172 -37.04 -3.92 -0.30
C GLY A 172 -36.90 -4.75 -1.59
N SER A 173 -35.81 -5.53 -1.71
CA SER A 173 -35.60 -6.41 -2.86
C SER A 173 -36.67 -7.50 -2.98
N ILE A 174 -37.09 -8.10 -1.86
CA ILE A 174 -38.15 -9.11 -1.83
C ILE A 174 -39.49 -8.49 -2.24
N VAL A 175 -39.81 -7.31 -1.69
CA VAL A 175 -41.05 -6.59 -2.05
C VAL A 175 -41.09 -6.30 -3.54
N ILE A 176 -40.00 -5.73 -4.10
CA ILE A 176 -39.90 -5.44 -5.53
C ILE A 176 -40.07 -6.71 -6.37
N LEU A 177 -39.42 -7.81 -5.98
CA LEU A 177 -39.49 -9.08 -6.71
C LEU A 177 -40.90 -9.67 -6.71
N VAL A 178 -41.59 -9.66 -5.56
CA VAL A 178 -42.97 -10.15 -5.45
C VAL A 178 -43.93 -9.27 -6.25
N THR A 179 -43.80 -7.95 -6.17
CA THR A 179 -44.64 -7.02 -6.95
C THR A 179 -44.43 -7.21 -8.46
N PHE A 180 -43.18 -7.36 -8.90
CA PHE A 180 -42.86 -7.57 -10.32
C PHE A 180 -43.40 -8.92 -10.83
N PHE A 181 -43.29 -9.98 -10.03
CA PHE A 181 -43.87 -11.28 -10.35
C PHE A 181 -45.39 -11.19 -10.52
N LEU A 182 -46.07 -10.52 -9.59
CA LEU A 182 -47.52 -10.36 -9.63
C LEU A 182 -47.98 -9.56 -10.86
N MET A 183 -47.23 -8.53 -11.26
CA MET A 183 -47.52 -7.72 -12.46
C MET A 183 -47.32 -8.46 -13.79
N ILE A 184 -46.50 -9.52 -13.81
CA ILE A 184 -46.23 -10.31 -15.02
C ILE A 184 -47.27 -11.42 -15.23
N TYR A 185 -47.77 -12.00 -14.14
CA TYR A 185 -48.67 -13.16 -14.19
C TYR A 185 -50.16 -12.80 -14.20
N LEU A 186 -50.51 -11.56 -13.85
CA LEU A 186 -51.87 -11.07 -13.66
C LEU A 186 -52.14 -9.93 -14.63
#